data_AF-A0A4R2Z8M2-F1
#
_entry.id   AF-A0A4R2Z8M2-F1
#
_cell.length_a   1.000
_cell.length_b   1.000
_cell.length_c   1.000
_cell.angle_alpha   90.00
_cell.angle_beta   90.00
_cell.angle_gamma   90.00
#
_symmetry.space_group_name_H-M   'P 1'
#
loop_
_entity.id
_entity.type
_entity.pdbx_description
1 polymer ?
#
loop_
_entity_poly.entity_id
_entity_poly.type
_entity_poly.pdbx_seq_one_letter_code
_entity_poly.pdbx_strand_id
1 'polypeptide(L)' 'MKLLRYGNAGSERPGLLDSNGKLRDLSACVGDIISTGTPPAVGLGQKPPVYLKAGQVIRLGIEGLGEQRQKTVQA' A
#
# COMPACT_ATOMS: atom_id res chain seq x y z
N MET A 1 -4.83 2.84 7.72
CA MET A 1 -5.18 3.54 6.47
C MET A 1 -4.23 3.10 5.37
N LYS A 2 -4.62 3.15 4.08
CA LYS A 2 -3.78 2.82 2.92
C LYS A 2 -3.99 3.85 1.82
N LEU A 3 -2.92 4.37 1.24
CA LEU A 3 -2.98 5.21 0.03
C LEU A 3 -3.09 4.30 -1.21
N LEU A 4 -3.88 4.71 -2.18
CA LEU A 4 -4.09 3.97 -3.43
C LEU A 4 -4.53 4.91 -4.56
N ARG A 5 -4.37 4.46 -5.80
CA ARG A 5 -5.09 5.00 -6.96
C ARG A 5 -6.27 4.08 -7.25
N TYR A 6 -7.44 4.63 -7.60
CA TYR A 6 -8.66 3.85 -7.84
C TYR A 6 -9.46 4.39 -9.03
N GLY A 7 -10.22 3.51 -9.70
CA GLY A 7 -11.00 3.85 -10.89
C GLY A 7 -10.60 3.00 -12.09
N ASN A 8 -11.04 3.42 -13.27
CA ASN A 8 -10.70 2.75 -14.53
C ASN A 8 -9.21 2.96 -14.87
N ALA A 9 -8.61 1.95 -15.51
CA ALA A 9 -7.22 2.04 -15.96
C ALA A 9 -6.99 3.28 -16.84
N GLY A 10 -5.97 4.07 -16.52
CA GLY A 10 -5.66 5.33 -17.21
C GLY A 10 -6.54 6.52 -16.81
N SER A 11 -7.46 6.35 -15.87
CA SER A 11 -8.29 7.42 -15.29
C SER A 11 -8.42 7.25 -13.78
N GLU A 12 -7.39 6.68 -13.14
CA GLU A 12 -7.40 6.45 -11.71
C GLU A 12 -7.19 7.76 -10.94
N ARG A 13 -7.89 7.89 -9.81
CA ARG A 13 -7.82 9.04 -8.91
C ARG A 13 -7.07 8.70 -7.63
N PRO A 14 -6.42 9.68 -6.98
CA PRO A 14 -5.83 9.48 -5.67
C PRO A 14 -6.90 9.19 -4.62
N GLY A 15 -6.67 8.20 -3.77
CA GLY A 15 -7.61 7.78 -2.75
C GLY A 15 -6.93 7.27 -1.47
N LEU A 16 -7.76 7.19 -0.42
CA LEU A 16 -7.40 6.61 0.87
C LEU A 16 -8.41 5.54 1.24
N LEU A 17 -7.93 4.34 1.56
CA LEU A 17 -8.71 3.36 2.30
C LEU A 17 -8.50 3.62 3.79
N ASP A 18 -9.55 4.07 4.48
CA ASP A 18 -9.46 4.40 5.90
C ASP A 18 -9.42 3.15 6.80
N SER A 19 -9.37 3.35 8.12
CA SER A 19 -9.33 2.24 9.10
C SER A 19 -10.59 1.37 9.09
N ASN A 20 -11.71 1.88 8.59
CA ASN A 20 -12.99 1.19 8.55
C ASN A 20 -13.20 0.48 7.20
N GLY A 21 -12.20 0.50 6.31
CA GLY A 21 -12.31 -0.05 4.96
C GLY A 21 -13.12 0.82 4.01
N LYS A 22 -13.42 2.08 4.36
CA LYS A 22 -14.11 3.01 3.47
C LYS A 22 -13.10 3.69 2.56
N LEU A 23 -13.38 3.65 1.26
CA LEU A 23 -12.65 4.41 0.25
C LEU A 23 -13.03 5.90 0.34
N ARG A 24 -12.03 6.76 0.34
CA ARG A 24 -12.17 8.22 0.35
C ARG A 24 -11.45 8.81 -0.85
N ASP A 25 -12.16 9.63 -1.61
CA ASP A 25 -11.56 10.42 -2.68
C ASP A 25 -10.65 11.51 -2.10
N LEU A 26 -9.43 11.61 -2.60
CA LEU A 26 -8.46 12.62 -2.19
C LEU A 26 -8.21 13.69 -3.26
N SER A 27 -8.92 13.68 -4.40
CA SER A 27 -8.68 14.63 -5.51
C SER A 27 -8.83 16.11 -5.14
N ALA A 28 -9.54 16.43 -4.05
CA ALA A 28 -9.64 17.80 -3.54
C ALA A 28 -8.45 18.21 -2.65
N CYS A 29 -7.64 17.27 -2.19
CA CYS A 29 -6.55 17.49 -1.24
C CYS A 29 -5.17 17.36 -1.89
N VAL A 30 -5.03 16.47 -2.89
CA VAL A 30 -3.77 16.19 -3.59
C VAL A 30 -4.04 15.97 -5.07
N GLY A 31 -3.06 16.32 -5.91
CA GLY A 31 -3.16 16.12 -7.36
C GLY A 31 -3.12 14.64 -7.76
N ASP A 32 -2.16 13.88 -7.24
CA ASP A 32 -2.00 12.44 -7.51
C ASP A 32 -1.17 11.75 -6.41
N ILE A 33 -1.06 10.42 -6.46
CA ILE A 33 -0.24 9.58 -5.57
C ILE A 33 0.68 8.70 -6.41
N ILE A 34 2.00 8.85 -6.26
CA ILE A 34 2.99 8.08 -7.02
C ILE A 34 3.83 7.23 -6.05
N SER A 35 3.90 5.93 -6.33
CA SER A 35 4.84 5.02 -5.66
C SER A 35 6.19 5.08 -6.38
N THR A 36 7.23 5.59 -5.72
CA THR A 36 8.55 5.85 -6.33
C THR A 36 9.46 4.62 -6.41
N GLY A 37 8.93 3.43 -6.18
CA GLY A 37 9.68 2.17 -6.14
C GLY A 37 9.99 1.66 -4.73
N THR A 38 10.61 0.49 -4.67
CA THR A 38 11.02 -0.19 -3.42
C THR A 38 12.50 -0.57 -3.51
N PRO A 39 13.26 -0.53 -2.39
CA PRO A 39 14.60 -1.08 -2.35
C PRO A 39 14.64 -2.59 -2.66
N PRO A 40 15.86 -3.14 -2.86
CA PRO A 40 16.06 -4.59 -2.97
C PRO A 40 15.58 -5.38 -1.74
N ALA A 41 15.58 -6.71 -1.86
CA ALA A 41 15.18 -7.69 -0.84
C ALA A 41 13.68 -8.02 -0.73
N VAL A 42 12.87 -7.64 -1.71
CA VAL A 42 11.50 -8.18 -1.83
C VAL A 42 11.53 -9.71 -1.91
N GLY A 43 10.50 -10.36 -1.36
CA GLY A 43 10.48 -11.82 -1.18
C GLY A 43 10.64 -12.64 -2.47
N LEU A 44 10.22 -12.11 -3.62
CA LEU A 44 10.46 -12.71 -4.94
C LEU A 44 11.95 -12.91 -5.26
N GLY A 45 12.82 -12.02 -4.78
CA GLY A 45 14.27 -12.05 -5.04
C GLY A 45 15.06 -12.95 -4.09
N GLN A 46 14.42 -13.56 -3.09
CA GLN A 46 15.07 -14.44 -2.11
C GLN A 46 15.25 -15.87 -2.68
N LYS A 47 16.19 -16.63 -2.11
CA LYS A 47 16.44 -18.04 -2.48
C LYS A 47 16.36 -18.93 -1.23
N PRO A 48 15.28 -19.70 -1.02
CA PRO A 48 14.07 -19.78 -1.85
C PRO A 48 13.21 -18.50 -1.79
N PRO A 49 12.30 -18.26 -2.76
CA PRO A 49 11.37 -17.13 -2.72
C PRO A 49 10.44 -17.20 -1.51
N VAL A 50 10.13 -16.04 -0.94
CA VAL A 50 9.26 -15.91 0.23
C VAL A 50 8.07 -15.02 -0.12
N TYR A 51 6.85 -15.50 0.12
CA TYR A 51 5.62 -14.75 -0.11
C TYR A 51 4.83 -14.57 1.18
N LEU A 52 3.96 -13.56 1.16
CA LEU A 52 3.06 -13.29 2.27
C LEU A 52 2.07 -14.44 2.46
N LYS A 53 1.85 -14.81 3.72
CA LYS A 53 0.85 -15.78 4.15
C LYS A 53 -0.21 -15.07 4.98
N ALA A 54 -1.45 -15.57 4.98
CA ALA A 54 -2.50 -15.00 5.80
C ALA A 54 -2.13 -14.99 7.30
N GLY A 55 -2.57 -13.95 8.01
CA GLY A 55 -2.29 -13.75 9.43
C GLY A 55 -0.95 -13.06 9.71
N GLN A 56 -0.05 -12.95 8.74
CA GLN A 56 1.19 -12.18 8.88
C GLN A 56 0.91 -10.68 8.97
N VAL A 57 1.88 -9.97 9.53
CA VAL A 57 1.83 -8.51 9.70
C VAL A 57 3.00 -7.88 8.96
N ILE A 58 2.70 -6.99 8.02
CA ILE A 58 3.67 -6.13 7.36
C ILE A 58 3.82 -4.86 8.19
N ARG A 59 5.06 -4.49 8.52
CA ARG A 59 5.41 -3.18 9.05
C ARG A 59 6.25 -2.46 8.01
N LEU A 60 5.82 -1.27 7.62
CA LEU A 60 6.49 -0.43 6.63
C LEU A 60 6.64 0.96 7.24
N GLY A 61 7.84 1.51 7.25
CA GLY A 61 8.09 2.85 7.76
C GLY A 61 9.09 3.62 6.93
N ILE A 62 8.99 4.94 7.00
CA ILE A 62 9.96 5.88 6.47
C ILE A 62 10.26 6.86 7.61
N GLU A 63 11.53 7.08 7.89
CA GLU A 63 11.95 8.05 8.90
C GLU A 63 11.34 9.43 8.62
N GLY A 64 10.80 10.07 9.65
CA GLY A 64 10.11 11.36 9.54
C GLY A 64 8.66 11.30 8.97
N LEU A 65 8.25 10.19 8.34
CA LEU A 65 6.87 10.02 7.84
C LEU A 65 6.03 9.02 8.65
N GLY A 66 6.67 8.24 9.52
CA GLY A 66 6.02 7.31 10.43
C GLY A 66 5.97 5.87 9.90
N GLU A 67 5.08 5.06 10.49
CA GLU A 67 4.95 3.63 10.22
C GLU A 67 3.51 3.24 9.92
N GLN A 68 3.35 2.29 9.00
CA GLN A 68 2.12 1.58 8.72
C GLN A 68 2.25 0.10 9.11
N ARG A 69 1.17 -0.43 9.67
CA ARG A 69 1.03 -1.84 10.03
C ARG A 69 -0.18 -2.44 9.32
N GLN A 70 0.01 -3.54 8.60
CA GLN A 70 -1.04 -4.19 7.82
C GLN A 70 -1.08 -5.70 8.09
N LYS A 71 -2.26 -6.23 8.44
CA LYS A 71 -2.48 -7.67 8.57
C LYS A 71 -2.86 -8.25 7.21
N THR A 72 -2.17 -9.30 6.78
CA THR A 72 -2.51 -10.05 5.58
C THR A 72 -3.69 -10.97 5.87
N VAL A 73 -4.61 -11.08 4.92
CA VAL A 73 -5.77 -11.98 4.97
C VAL A 73 -5.67 -12.94 3.80
N GLN A 74 -6.42 -14.05 3.86
CA GLN A 74 -6.58 -14.90 2.68
C GLN A 74 -7.24 -14.09 1.56
N ALA A 75 -6.82 -14.35 0.32
CA ALA A 75 -7.41 -13.75 -0.87
C ALA A 75 -8.85 -14.25 -1.08
#